data_AF-A0A920RL57-F1
#
_entry.id   AF-A0A920RL57-F1
#
_cell.length_a   1.000
_cell.length_b   1.000
_cell.length_c   1.000
_cell.angle_alpha   90.00
_cell.angle_beta   90.00
_cell.angle_gamma   90.00
#
_symmetry.space_group_name_H-M   'P 1'
#
loop_
_entity.id
_entity.type
_entity.pdbx_description
1 polymer ?
#
loop_
_entity_poly.entity_id
_entity_poly.type
_entity_poly.pdbx_seq_one_letter_code
_entity_poly.pdbx_strand_id
1 'polypeptide(L)'
;MDAVDTLYANTRNNPIEDIESHLPLRVSRYELREDVCGAGEWRGGFGSIREFEYLSDGPAAVEGKGAPFFTVGLSWRHEAASLASTRASRR
;
A
#
# COMPACT_ATOMS: atom_id res chain seq x y z
N MET A 1 13.74 -2.44 7.59
CA MET A 1 12.27 -2.27 7.66
C MET A 1 11.79 -2.07 6.24
N ASP A 2 10.93 -2.95 5.75
CA ASP A 2 10.64 -3.04 4.31
C ASP A 2 9.42 -2.25 3.83
N ALA A 3 8.45 -1.99 4.72
CA ALA A 3 7.26 -1.21 4.40
C ALA A 3 6.79 -0.37 5.60
N VAL A 4 6.48 0.90 5.35
CA VAL A 4 5.91 1.84 6.32
C VAL A 4 4.79 2.61 5.65
N ASP A 5 3.68 2.81 6.36
CA ASP A 5 2.61 3.70 5.89
C ASP A 5 3.12 5.14 5.83
N THR A 6 2.99 5.78 4.67
CA THR A 6 3.49 7.13 4.42
C THR A 6 2.43 8.21 4.56
N LEU A 7 1.14 7.84 4.56
CA LEU A 7 0.04 8.82 4.69
C LEU A 7 -0.10 9.27 6.16
N TYR A 8 0.16 8.37 7.10
CA TYR A 8 0.24 8.66 8.53
C TYR A 8 1.69 8.63 9.01
N ALA A 9 2.47 9.62 8.57
CA ALA A 9 3.87 9.76 8.98
C ALA A 9 4.02 9.78 10.51
N ASN A 10 5.13 9.24 11.01
CA ASN A 10 5.47 9.11 12.45
C ASN A 10 4.61 8.14 13.27
N THR A 11 3.73 7.36 12.63
CA THR A 11 2.97 6.31 13.30
C THR A 11 3.46 4.95 12.83
N ARG A 12 3.46 3.94 13.72
CA ARG A 12 3.71 2.56 13.30
C ARG A 12 2.56 2.08 12.41
N ASN A 13 2.86 1.10 11.57
CA ASN A 13 1.81 0.38 10.85
C ASN A 13 0.78 -0.16 11.84
N ASN A 14 -0.50 0.16 11.62
CA ASN A 14 -1.59 -0.29 12.47
C ASN A 14 -1.79 -1.82 12.34
N PRO A 15 -1.74 -2.59 13.45
CA PRO A 15 -1.90 -4.06 13.43
C PRO A 15 -3.35 -4.46 13.17
N ILE A 16 -3.58 -5.65 12.59
CA ILE A 16 -4.92 -6.12 12.19
C ILE A 16 -5.89 -6.09 13.36
N GLU A 17 -5.43 -6.51 14.54
CA GLU A 17 -6.22 -6.59 15.77
C GLU A 17 -6.76 -5.21 16.19
N ASP A 18 -5.99 -4.15 15.97
CA ASP A 18 -6.40 -2.78 16.30
C ASP A 18 -7.40 -2.23 15.26
N ILE A 19 -7.21 -2.54 13.98
CA ILE A 19 -8.16 -2.18 12.91
C ILE A 19 -9.53 -2.83 13.18
N GLU A 20 -9.58 -4.14 13.36
CA GLU A 20 -10.85 -4.88 13.47
C GLU A 20 -11.57 -4.64 14.81
N SER A 21 -10.86 -4.19 15.85
CA SER A 21 -11.48 -3.86 17.14
C SER A 21 -12.09 -2.46 17.17
N HIS A 22 -11.60 -1.52 16.35
CA HIS A 22 -12.07 -0.12 16.36
C HIS A 22 -12.96 0.24 15.16
N LEU A 23 -12.88 -0.51 14.06
CA LEU A 23 -13.62 -0.23 12.83
C LEU A 23 -14.51 -1.42 12.44
N PRO A 24 -15.67 -1.21 11.80
CA PRO A 24 -16.52 -2.28 11.28
C PRO A 24 -15.93 -2.85 9.97
N LEU A 25 -14.65 -3.22 10.00
CA LEU A 25 -13.88 -3.74 8.89
C LEU A 25 -13.28 -5.10 9.26
N ARG A 26 -13.22 -6.00 8.29
CA ARG A 26 -12.45 -7.25 8.34
C ARG A 26 -11.29 -7.14 7.38
N VAL A 27 -10.07 -7.47 7.83
CA VAL A 27 -8.88 -7.50 6.99
C VAL A 27 -8.75 -8.88 6.37
N SER A 28 -9.03 -9.02 5.07
CA SER A 28 -8.90 -10.30 4.36
C SER A 28 -7.47 -10.57 3.89
N ARG A 29 -6.67 -9.51 3.74
CA ARG A 29 -5.27 -9.59 3.31
C ARG A 29 -4.46 -8.45 3.89
N TYR A 30 -3.28 -8.77 4.40
CA TYR A 30 -2.29 -7.78 4.79
C TYR A 30 -0.88 -8.32 4.51
N GLU A 31 -0.30 -7.91 3.38
CA GLU A 31 0.95 -8.49 2.85
C GLU A 31 1.88 -7.42 2.29
N LEU A 32 3.15 -7.78 2.08
CA LEU A 32 4.07 -6.97 1.30
C LEU A 32 3.78 -7.12 -0.18
N ARG A 33 3.83 -6.01 -0.90
CA ARG A 33 3.76 -5.96 -2.36
C ARG A 33 5.16 -6.16 -2.94
N GLU A 34 5.62 -7.41 -2.98
CA GLU A 34 7.00 -7.75 -3.34
C GLU A 34 7.29 -7.66 -4.85
N ASP A 35 6.25 -7.65 -5.68
CA ASP A 35 6.35 -7.55 -7.15
C ASP A 35 6.77 -6.14 -7.62
N VAL A 36 6.72 -5.14 -6.75
CA VAL A 36 7.03 -3.75 -7.07
C VAL A 36 7.84 -3.08 -5.97
N CYS A 37 9.03 -2.60 -6.31
CA CYS A 37 9.84 -1.72 -5.46
C CYS A 37 10.61 -0.70 -6.30
N GLY A 38 11.01 0.42 -5.70
CA GLY A 38 11.82 1.44 -6.38
C GLY A 38 13.23 0.92 -6.64
N ALA A 39 13.71 1.03 -7.89
CA ALA A 39 15.08 0.68 -8.25
C ALA A 39 16.09 1.75 -7.79
N GLY A 40 17.30 1.31 -7.45
CA GLY A 40 18.42 2.18 -7.02
C GLY A 40 19.53 1.36 -6.35
N GLU A 41 20.65 2.01 -6.01
CA GLU A 41 21.74 1.42 -5.21
C GLU A 41 21.20 0.81 -3.91
N TRP A 42 20.26 1.52 -3.29
CA TRP A 42 19.44 1.06 -2.19
C TRP A 42 18.02 0.89 -2.70
N ARG A 43 17.57 -0.36 -2.79
CA ARG A 43 16.19 -0.70 -3.17
C ARG A 43 15.20 0.10 -2.30
N GLY A 44 14.23 0.75 -2.93
CA GLY A 44 13.13 1.40 -2.22
C GLY A 44 12.27 0.40 -1.44
N GLY A 45 11.52 0.88 -0.43
CA GLY A 45 10.61 0.04 0.34
C GLY A 45 9.54 -0.64 -0.52
N PHE A 46 9.07 -1.81 -0.09
CA PHE A 46 7.90 -2.46 -0.66
C PHE A 46 6.64 -1.68 -0.28
N GLY A 47 5.64 -1.73 -1.15
CA GLY A 47 4.29 -1.35 -0.78
C GLY A 47 3.69 -2.38 0.19
N SER A 48 2.58 -2.03 0.83
CA SER A 48 1.73 -3.02 1.50
C SER A 48 0.41 -3.16 0.74
N ILE A 49 -0.12 -4.38 0.69
CA ILE A 49 -1.46 -4.70 0.20
C ILE A 49 -2.33 -4.86 1.43
N ARG A 50 -3.42 -4.10 1.50
CA ARG A 50 -4.46 -4.27 2.51
C ARG A 50 -5.81 -4.40 1.81
N GLU A 51 -6.50 -5.50 2.07
CA GLU A 51 -7.86 -5.73 1.59
C GLU A 51 -8.81 -5.68 2.78
N PHE A 52 -9.83 -4.83 2.67
CA PHE A 52 -10.81 -4.60 3.73
C PHE A 52 -12.21 -4.98 3.22
N GLU A 53 -12.94 -5.71 4.06
CA GLU A 53 -14.36 -6.01 3.89
C GLU A 53 -15.17 -5.18 4.90
N TYR A 54 -16.23 -4.53 4.43
CA TYR A 54 -17.16 -3.81 5.29
C TYR A 54 -18.12 -4.79 5.97
N LEU A 55 -18.21 -4.71 7.30
CA LEU A 55 -19.13 -5.53 8.09
C LEU A 55 -20.48 -4.85 8.32
N SER A 56 -20.60 -3.57 7.96
CA SER A 56 -21.83 -2.78 8.04
C SER A 56 -21.85 -1.69 6.97
N ASP A 57 -23.04 -1.23 6.57
CA ASP A 57 -23.20 -0.12 5.65
C ASP A 57 -22.58 1.18 6.19
N GLY A 58 -21.85 1.90 5.33
CA GLY A 58 -21.23 3.16 5.70
C GLY A 58 -20.49 3.82 4.53
N PRO A 59 -20.17 5.13 4.64
CA PRO A 59 -19.40 5.82 3.62
C PRO A 59 -17.93 5.40 3.63
N ALA A 60 -17.34 5.30 2.45
CA ALA A 60 -15.92 5.04 2.25
C ALA A 60 -15.29 6.18 1.44
N ALA A 61 -14.13 6.67 1.88
CA ALA A 61 -13.30 7.58 1.12
C ALA A 61 -11.87 7.03 1.07
N VAL A 62 -11.26 7.08 -0.11
CA VAL A 62 -9.88 6.65 -0.32
C VAL A 62 -9.10 7.83 -0.85
N GLU A 63 -8.02 8.18 -0.16
CA GLU A 63 -7.04 9.13 -0.64
C GLU A 63 -5.84 8.38 -1.21
N GLY A 64 -5.41 8.77 -2.40
CA GLY A 64 -4.24 8.18 -3.04
C GLY A 64 -3.67 9.10 -4.10
N LYS A 65 -2.34 9.11 -4.21
CA LYS A 65 -1.62 9.88 -5.23
C LYS A 65 -1.87 9.38 -6.67
N GLY A 66 -2.33 8.14 -6.84
CA GLY A 66 -2.73 7.55 -8.13
C GLY A 66 -1.63 7.46 -9.19
N ALA A 67 -0.36 7.68 -8.84
CA ALA A 67 0.73 7.73 -9.82
C ALA A 67 1.18 6.31 -10.23
N PRO A 68 1.37 6.03 -11.53
CA PRO A 68 1.86 4.73 -12.02
C PRO A 68 3.38 4.52 -11.82
N PHE A 69 4.06 5.47 -11.16
CA PHE A 69 5.53 5.50 -11.11
C PHE A 69 6.08 5.07 -9.75
N PHE A 70 7.08 4.19 -9.83
CA PHE A 70 8.04 3.89 -8.78
C PHE A 70 8.76 5.17 -8.35
N THR A 71 8.88 5.39 -7.04
CA THR A 71 9.80 6.41 -6.52
C THR A 71 11.21 6.00 -6.96
N VAL A 72 11.82 6.82 -7.82
CA VAL A 72 13.22 6.65 -8.21
C VAL A 72 14.10 6.90 -6.98
N GLY A 73 15.00 5.96 -6.68
CA GLY A 73 15.99 6.13 -5.62
C GLY A 73 16.89 7.34 -5.90
N LEU A 74 17.51 7.89 -4.84
CA LEU A 74 18.38 9.06 -4.92
C LEU A 74 19.64 8.86 -5.80
N SER A 75 19.96 7.63 -6.21
CA SER A 75 21.06 7.31 -7.13
C SER A 75 20.56 7.15 -8.58
N TRP A 76 20.73 8.20 -9.37
CA TRP A 76 20.35 8.26 -10.79
C TRP A 76 21.00 7.17 -11.66
N ARG A 77 20.19 6.36 -12.34
CA ARG A 77 20.38 5.85 -13.72
C ARG A 77 19.04 5.32 -14.24
N HIS A 78 18.64 5.79 -15.43
CA HIS A 78 17.32 5.55 -16.04
C HIS A 78 17.13 4.10 -16.48
N GLU A 79 16.01 3.47 -16.10
CA GLU A 79 15.16 2.67 -17.00
C GLU A 79 13.83 2.36 -16.31
N ALA A 80 12.72 2.78 -16.92
CA ALA A 80 11.37 2.64 -16.39
C ALA A 80 10.71 1.39 -16.99
N ALA A 81 10.54 0.33 -16.21
CA ALA A 81 9.74 -0.82 -16.61
C ALA A 81 8.32 -0.67 -16.05
N SER A 82 7.35 -0.41 -16.94
CA SER A 82 5.93 -0.22 -16.59
C SER A 82 5.18 -1.55 -16.48
N LEU A 83 4.57 -1.84 -15.34
CA LEU A 83 3.49 -2.83 -15.23
C LEU A 83 2.41 -2.33 -14.27
N ALA A 84 1.33 -1.79 -14.83
CA ALA A 84 0.13 -1.43 -14.09
C ALA A 84 -0.81 -2.64 -13.99
N SER A 85 -1.23 -2.99 -12.78
CA SER A 85 -2.48 -3.73 -12.59
C SER A 85 -3.24 -3.18 -11.39
N THR A 86 -4.38 -2.55 -11.68
CA THR A 86 -5.42 -2.25 -10.69
C THR A 86 -6.65 -3.03 -11.15
N ARG A 87 -7.00 -4.08 -10.42
CA ARG A 87 -8.25 -4.82 -10.63
C ARG A 87 -9.19 -4.43 -9.50
N ALA A 88 -10.08 -3.48 -9.78
CA ALA A 88 -11.23 -3.21 -8.93
C ALA A 88 -12.23 -4.36 -9.10
N SER A 89 -12.32 -5.23 -8.11
CA SER A 89 -13.35 -6.26 -8.02
C SER A 89 -14.55 -5.67 -7.29
N ARG A 90 -15.64 -5.40 -8.02
CA ARG A 90 -16.98 -5.23 -7.44
C ARG A 90 -17.65 -6.61 -7.35
N ARG A 91 -18.17 -6.95 -6.18
CA ARG A 91 -19.40 -7.73 -6.05
C ARG A 91 -20.31 -6.98 -5.09
#